data_AF-A0A968BPL3-F1
#
_entry.id   AF-A0A968BPL3-F1
#
_cell.length_a   1.000
_cell.length_b   1.000
_cell.length_c   1.000
_cell.angle_alpha   90.00
_cell.angle_beta   90.00
_cell.angle_gamma   90.00
#
_symmetry.space_group_name_H-M   'P 1'
#
loop_
_entity.id
_entity.type
_entity.pdbx_description
1 polymer ?
#
loop_
_entity_poly.entity_id
_entity_poly.type
_entity_poly.pdbx_seq_one_letter_code
_entity_poly.pdbx_strand_id
1 'polypeptide(L)' 'MTGSIERSVPPLNLNGASEYETALDTNVQAVIAGQKTAEQAMADCETEWEEITDRLGREKQIEAIAAQVA' A
#
# COMPACT_ATOMS: atom_id res chain seq x y z
N MET A 1 18.52 16.24 14.75
CA MET A 1 17.14 16.56 15.18
C MET A 1 16.45 15.23 15.47
N THR A 2 16.91 14.56 16.53
CA THR A 2 16.68 13.12 16.84
C THR A 2 15.60 12.96 17.90
N GLY A 3 14.47 13.62 17.68
CA GLY A 3 13.30 13.53 18.55
C GLY A 3 12.05 13.64 17.71
N SER A 4 11.63 12.54 17.10
CA SER A 4 10.29 12.47 16.54
C SER A 4 9.62 11.23 17.11
N ILE A 5 8.82 11.47 18.16
CA ILE A 5 7.73 10.66 18.72
C ILE A 5 8.12 9.23 19.09
N GLU A 6 7.91 8.85 20.36
CA GLU A 6 8.15 7.52 20.94
C GLU A 6 7.51 6.32 20.17
N ARG A 7 6.66 6.63 19.19
CA ARG A 7 5.92 5.72 18.29
C ARG A 7 6.05 6.10 16.80
N SER A 8 7.02 6.93 16.41
CA SER A 8 7.28 7.19 14.99
C SER A 8 8.05 6.01 14.41
N VAL A 9 7.39 5.23 13.57
CA VAL A 9 8.13 4.38 12.63
C VAL A 9 8.75 5.28 11.55
N PRO A 10 9.97 4.97 11.06
CA PRO A 10 10.48 5.59 9.85
C PRO A 10 9.42 5.48 8.74
N PRO A 11 9.21 6.52 7.92
CA PRO A 11 8.26 6.44 6.83
C PRO A 11 8.64 5.28 5.91
N LEU A 12 7.69 4.37 5.68
CA LEU A 12 7.87 3.27 4.74
C LEU A 12 7.81 3.85 3.32
N ASN A 13 8.96 3.94 2.66
CA ASN A 13 9.02 4.41 1.28
C ASN A 13 8.81 3.22 0.35
N LEU A 14 7.54 2.95 0.03
CA LEU A 14 7.18 1.93 -0.95
C LEU A 14 7.34 2.48 -2.36
N ASN A 15 7.98 1.71 -3.23
CA ASN A 15 8.03 2.08 -4.64
C ASN A 15 6.61 2.00 -5.22
N GLY A 16 6.17 3.05 -5.92
CA GLY A 16 4.80 3.11 -6.44
C GLY A 16 3.71 3.28 -5.36
N ALA A 17 4.03 3.80 -4.17
CA ALA A 17 3.06 4.00 -3.07
C ALA A 17 1.74 4.66 -3.51
N SER A 18 1.79 5.64 -4.41
CA SER A 18 0.58 6.31 -4.94
C SER A 18 -0.35 5.36 -5.70
N GLU A 19 0.17 4.30 -6.33
CA GLU A 19 -0.63 3.30 -7.03
C GLU A 19 -1.41 2.43 -6.04
N TYR A 20 -0.79 2.06 -4.91
CA TYR A 20 -1.46 1.35 -3.82
C TYR A 20 -2.56 2.20 -3.17
N GLU A 21 -2.28 3.49 -2.90
CA GLU A 21 -3.26 4.43 -2.36
C GLU A 21 -4.45 4.62 -3.32
N THR A 22 -4.18 4.74 -4.62
CA THR A 22 -5.22 4.90 -5.64
C THR A 22 -6.13 3.66 -5.73
N ALA A 23 -5.55 2.46 -5.67
CA ALA A 23 -6.30 1.20 -5.67
C ALA A 23 -7.26 1.12 -4.47
N LEU A 24 -6.78 1.51 -3.29
CA LEU A 24 -7.60 1.56 -2.07
C LEU A 24 -8.72 2.59 -2.19
N ASP A 25 -8.39 3.83 -2.57
CA ASP A 25 -9.36 4.92 -2.69
C ASP A 25 -10.47 4.58 -3.69
N THR A 26 -10.12 3.95 -4.82
CA THR A 26 -11.08 3.52 -5.84
C THR A 26 -12.05 2.49 -5.27
N ASN A 27 -11.54 1.48 -4.56
CA ASN A 27 -12.36 0.42 -3.97
C ASN A 27 -13.25 0.95 -2.84
N VAL A 28 -12.74 1.84 -1.98
CA VAL A 28 -13.53 2.49 -0.93
C VAL A 28 -14.65 3.37 -1.53
N GLN A 29 -14.35 4.12 -2.58
CA GLN A 29 -15.36 4.93 -3.28
C GLN A 29 -16.48 4.05 -3.87
N ALA A 30 -16.15 2.87 -4.39
CA ALA A 30 -17.15 1.92 -4.88
C ALA A 30 -18.09 1.42 -3.77
N VAL A 31 -17.60 1.28 -2.53
CA VAL A 31 -18.45 0.96 -1.37
C VAL A 31 -19.36 2.13 -1.03
N ILE A 32 -18.83 3.35 -0.99
CA ILE A 32 -19.61 4.57 -0.69
C ILE A 32 -20.71 4.78 -1.74
N ALA A 33 -20.42 4.48 -3.01
CA ALA A 33 -21.37 4.55 -4.11
C ALA A 33 -22.39 3.38 -4.10
N GLY A 34 -22.27 2.42 -3.18
CA GLY A 34 -23.15 1.25 -3.09
C GLY A 34 -22.93 0.22 -4.21
N GLN A 35 -21.80 0.26 -4.91
CA GLN A 35 -21.46 -0.63 -6.02
C GLN A 35 -20.81 -1.94 -5.55
N LYS A 36 -20.10 -1.91 -4.42
CA LYS A 36 -19.45 -3.08 -3.80
C LYS A 36 -19.81 -3.16 -2.31
N THR A 37 -19.75 -4.37 -1.75
CA THR A 37 -19.68 -4.53 -0.28
C THR A 37 -18.27 -4.19 0.20
N ALA A 38 -18.13 -3.87 1.49
CA ALA A 38 -16.80 -3.62 2.08
C ALA A 38 -15.86 -4.83 1.92
N GLU A 39 -16.38 -6.04 2.09
CA GLU A 39 -15.61 -7.28 1.93
C GLU A 39 -15.11 -7.45 0.49
N GLN A 40 -15.98 -7.25 -0.51
CA GLN A 40 -15.59 -7.36 -1.92
C GLN A 40 -14.60 -6.28 -2.33
N ALA A 41 -14.80 -5.04 -1.88
CA ALA A 41 -13.88 -3.94 -2.18
C ALA A 41 -12.48 -4.18 -1.60
N MET A 42 -12.37 -4.75 -0.40
CA MET A 42 -11.06 -5.06 0.20
C MET A 42 -10.38 -6.25 -0.48
N ALA A 43 -11.13 -7.28 -0.91
CA ALA A 43 -10.58 -8.40 -1.67
C ALA A 43 -10.07 -7.97 -3.06
N ASP A 44 -10.81 -7.09 -3.73
CA ASP A 44 -10.39 -6.51 -5.01
C ASP A 44 -9.14 -5.63 -4.80
N CYS A 45 -9.11 -4.81 -3.75
CA CYS A 45 -7.93 -4.00 -3.39
C CYS A 45 -6.69 -4.86 -3.11
N GLU A 46 -6.83 -5.98 -2.40
CA GLU A 46 -5.74 -6.94 -2.17
C GLU A 46 -5.20 -7.48 -3.50
N THR A 47 -6.10 -7.89 -4.39
CA THR A 47 -5.73 -8.40 -5.73
C THR A 47 -4.95 -7.34 -6.53
N GLU A 48 -5.45 -6.10 -6.58
CA GLU A 48 -4.78 -5.00 -7.27
C GLU A 48 -3.39 -4.70 -6.66
N TRP A 49 -3.25 -4.75 -5.35
CA TRP A 49 -1.97 -4.56 -4.67
C TRP A 49 -0.96 -5.65 -5.00
N GLU A 50 -1.40 -6.91 -5.10
CA GLU A 50 -0.54 -8.02 -5.52
C GLU A 50 -0.06 -7.81 -6.97
N GLU A 51 -0.95 -7.40 -7.88
CA GLU A 51 -0.59 -7.08 -9.27
C GLU A 51 0.42 -5.91 -9.37
N ILE A 52 0.22 -4.85 -8.58
CA ILE A 52 1.17 -3.73 -8.50
C ILE A 52 2.52 -4.24 -7.99
N THR A 53 2.52 -5.04 -6.93
CA THR A 53 3.74 -5.57 -6.30
C THR A 53 4.54 -6.43 -7.28
N ASP A 54 3.86 -7.30 -8.01
CA ASP A 54 4.49 -8.21 -8.95
C ASP A 54 5.03 -7.45 -10.17
N ARG A 55 4.30 -6.46 -10.69
CA ARG A 55 4.77 -5.59 -11.78
C ARG A 55 5.99 -4.75 -11.40
N LEU A 56 6.00 -4.20 -10.18
CA LEU A 56 7.13 -3.39 -9.68
C LEU A 56 8.32 -4.27 -9.25
N GLY A 57 8.08 -5.57 -9.02
CA GLY A 57 9.07 -6.57 -8.63
C GLY A 57 9.17 -6.71 -7.12
N ARG A 58 8.50 -7.74 -6.58
CA ARG A 58 8.43 -8.04 -5.13
C ARG A 58 9.79 -8.08 -4.45
N GLU A 59 10.74 -8.84 -5.01
CA GLU A 59 12.08 -8.99 -4.44
C GLU A 59 12.82 -7.64 -4.33
N LYS A 60 12.72 -6.80 -5.36
CA LYS A 60 13.33 -5.47 -5.37
C LYS A 60 12.74 -4.56 -4.28
N GLN A 61 11.43 -4.67 -4.05
CA GLN A 61 10.78 -3.92 -2.97
C GLN A 61 11.22 -4.42 -1.60
N ILE A 62 11.34 -5.73 -1.40
CA ILE A 62 11.85 -6.32 -0.16
C ILE A 62 13.29 -5.85 0.11
N GLU A 63 14.17 -5.92 -0.89
CA GLU A 63 15.55 -5.45 -0.77
C GLU A 63 15.62 -3.95 -0.43
N ALA A 64 14.82 -3.13 -1.12
CA ALA A 64 14.76 -1.69 -0.86
C ALA A 64 14.26 -1.36 0.54
N ILE A 65 13.22 -2.05 1.02
CA ILE A 65 12.69 -1.87 2.39
C ILE A 65 13.71 -2.35 3.43
N ALA A 66 14.35 -3.50 3.22
CA ALA A 66 15.38 -4.00 4.12
C ALA A 66 16.55 -3.00 4.25
N ALA A 67 16.96 -2.39 3.14
CA ALA A 67 17.99 -1.35 3.12
C ALA A 67 17.55 -0.03 3.79
N GLN A 68 16.25 0.27 3.86
CA GLN A 68 15.73 1.45 4.57
C GLN A 68 15.72 1.28 6.10
N VAL A 69 15.64 0.03 6.57
CA VAL A 69 15.54 -0.31 7.99
C VAL A 69 16.92 -0.62 8.61
N ALA A 70 17.93 -0.91 7.78
CA ALA A 70 19.33 -1.14 8.18
C ALA A 70 20.10 0.16 8.45
#